data_AF-A0A970Z1W0-F1
#
_entry.id   AF-A0A970Z1W0-F1
#
_cell.length_a   1.000
_cell.length_b   1.000
_cell.length_c   1.000
_cell.angle_alpha   90.00
_cell.angle_beta   90.00
_cell.angle_gamma   90.00
#
_symmetry.space_group_name_H-M   'P 1'
#
loop_
_entity.id
_entity.type
_entity.pdbx_description
1 polymer ?
#
loop_
_entity_poly.entity_id
_entity_poly.type
_entity_poly.pdbx_seq_one_letter_code
_entity_poly.pdbx_strand_id
1 'polypeptide(L)'
;MMSGRYTNNMYSVTGYGVKKLVHPNTVLGNTTFSAYEYAFPIIRLADLYLLYAEVLNEIKSKPDNEVYVYIDKVRERASLKGVVESWATYSSNPSKPTTQEGMREIIHQERMIELAFEGQTYWDLLRWKKAQSEFSIPVQGWNVMGKEVADYYQIVTIFTPAPFKIKDYFYPIRNYELSVNKNLVQNYGW
;
A
#
# COMPACT_ATOMS: atom_id res chain seq x y z
N MET A 1 -15.11 -16.28 -7.93
CA MET A 1 -14.60 -17.29 -6.98
C MET A 1 -13.10 -17.37 -7.16
N MET A 2 -12.31 -17.27 -6.08
CA MET A 2 -10.89 -17.65 -6.16
C MET A 2 -10.83 -19.17 -6.17
N SER A 3 -10.55 -19.74 -7.34
CA SER A 3 -10.27 -21.17 -7.48
C SER A 3 -8.91 -21.46 -6.85
N GLY A 4 -8.76 -22.63 -6.24
CA GLY A 4 -7.45 -23.20 -5.91
C GLY A 4 -6.59 -23.39 -7.17
N ARG A 5 -5.37 -23.91 -7.00
CA ARG A 5 -4.44 -24.12 -8.12
C ARG A 5 -5.09 -24.94 -9.23
N TYR A 6 -5.34 -24.29 -10.38
CA TYR A 6 -6.01 -24.89 -11.52
C TYR A 6 -5.00 -25.58 -12.46
N THR A 7 -3.81 -24.98 -12.62
CA THR A 7 -2.66 -25.55 -13.34
C THR A 7 -1.35 -25.14 -12.66
N ASN A 8 -0.21 -25.63 -13.15
CA ASN A 8 1.11 -25.24 -12.64
C ASN A 8 1.40 -23.73 -12.75
N ASN A 9 0.68 -22.98 -13.59
CA ASN A 9 0.94 -21.56 -13.84
C ASN A 9 -0.26 -20.65 -13.51
N MET A 10 -1.37 -21.21 -12.99
CA MET A 10 -2.60 -20.46 -12.70
C MET A 10 -3.03 -20.68 -11.25
N TYR A 11 -2.43 -19.90 -10.35
CA TYR A 11 -2.74 -19.88 -8.93
C TYR A 11 -2.28 -18.55 -8.30
N SER A 12 -2.81 -18.21 -7.12
CA SER A 12 -2.25 -17.12 -6.32
C SER A 12 -0.99 -17.62 -5.61
N VAL A 13 0.14 -16.97 -5.86
CA VAL A 13 1.43 -17.35 -5.24
C VAL A 13 1.44 -17.12 -3.72
N THR A 14 0.66 -16.18 -3.21
CA THR A 14 0.55 -15.88 -1.77
C THR A 14 -0.63 -16.55 -1.08
N GLY A 15 -1.54 -17.15 -1.85
CA GLY A 15 -2.83 -17.63 -1.35
C GLY A 15 -3.87 -16.52 -1.15
N TYR A 16 -3.55 -15.26 -1.49
CA TYR A 16 -4.47 -14.12 -1.44
C TYR A 16 -4.76 -13.57 -2.84
N GLY A 17 -5.95 -13.02 -3.04
CA GLY A 17 -6.32 -12.35 -4.29
C GLY A 17 -7.02 -11.03 -4.04
N VAL A 18 -6.91 -10.13 -5.01
CA VAL A 18 -7.40 -8.75 -4.91
C VAL A 18 -8.79 -8.67 -5.53
N LYS A 19 -9.76 -8.15 -4.75
CA LYS A 19 -11.12 -7.87 -5.23
C LYS A 19 -11.43 -6.37 -5.40
N LYS A 20 -10.62 -5.48 -4.81
CA LYS A 20 -10.92 -4.05 -4.65
C LYS A 20 -11.26 -3.33 -5.96
N LEU A 21 -10.56 -3.64 -7.04
CA LEU A 21 -10.72 -3.03 -8.36
C LEU A 21 -11.56 -3.88 -9.34
N VAL A 22 -12.25 -4.90 -8.82
CA VAL A 22 -13.15 -5.72 -9.63
C VAL A 22 -14.56 -5.18 -9.43
N HIS A 23 -15.12 -4.60 -10.49
CA HIS A 23 -16.48 -4.09 -10.43
C HIS A 23 -17.47 -5.23 -10.12
N PRO A 24 -18.45 -5.06 -9.19
CA PRO A 24 -19.37 -6.13 -8.80
C PRO A 24 -20.18 -6.73 -9.95
N ASN A 25 -20.47 -5.94 -11.00
CA ASN A 25 -21.17 -6.40 -12.20
C ASN A 25 -20.26 -7.09 -13.23
N THR A 26 -18.96 -7.24 -12.94
CA THR A 26 -18.06 -8.05 -13.78
C THR A 26 -18.41 -9.51 -13.58
N VAL A 27 -18.72 -10.22 -14.67
CA VAL A 27 -19.16 -11.61 -14.63
C VAL A 27 -18.20 -12.49 -15.42
N LEU A 28 -17.79 -13.59 -14.80
CA LEU A 28 -17.11 -14.69 -15.47
C LEU A 28 -18.09 -15.86 -15.58
N GLY A 29 -18.55 -16.13 -16.80
CA GLY A 29 -19.28 -17.34 -17.15
C GLY A 29 -18.35 -18.48 -17.55
N ASN A 30 -18.90 -19.64 -17.91
CA ASN A 30 -18.11 -20.82 -18.28
C ASN A 30 -17.28 -20.62 -19.56
N THR A 31 -17.78 -19.83 -20.51
CA THR A 31 -17.14 -19.58 -21.81
C THR A 31 -16.99 -18.10 -22.14
N THR A 32 -17.58 -17.21 -21.34
CA THR A 32 -17.61 -15.77 -21.59
C THR A 32 -17.13 -15.00 -20.38
N PHE A 33 -16.37 -13.94 -20.64
CA PHE A 33 -15.98 -12.96 -19.64
C PHE A 33 -16.59 -11.62 -20.04
N SER A 34 -17.41 -11.05 -19.17
CA SER A 34 -18.03 -9.74 -19.36
C SER A 34 -17.50 -8.80 -18.30
N ALA A 35 -16.51 -8.00 -18.67
CA ALA A 35 -16.00 -6.92 -17.83
C ALA A 35 -17.02 -5.78 -17.78
N TYR A 36 -17.21 -5.20 -16.59
CA TYR A 36 -17.93 -3.94 -16.46
C TYR A 36 -16.91 -2.79 -16.38
N GLU A 37 -16.97 -1.88 -17.34
CA GLU A 37 -16.07 -0.74 -17.41
C GLU A 37 -16.46 0.34 -16.39
N TYR A 38 -15.45 0.91 -15.74
CA TYR A 38 -15.62 2.04 -14.84
C TYR A 38 -14.37 2.92 -14.88
N ALA A 39 -14.51 4.19 -14.51
CA ALA A 39 -13.38 5.11 -14.47
C ALA A 39 -12.43 4.75 -13.31
N PHE A 40 -11.16 4.49 -13.64
CA PHE A 40 -10.15 4.26 -12.62
C PHE A 40 -9.85 5.56 -11.86
N PRO A 41 -9.94 5.58 -10.51
CA PRO A 41 -9.77 6.81 -9.75
C PRO A 41 -8.28 7.18 -9.64
N ILE A 42 -7.82 8.08 -10.52
CA ILE A 42 -6.45 8.62 -10.45
C ILE A 42 -6.29 9.54 -9.23
N ILE A 43 -7.31 10.35 -8.94
CA ILE A 43 -7.41 11.20 -7.74
C ILE A 43 -8.81 11.03 -7.17
N ARG A 44 -8.92 10.87 -5.85
CA ARG A 44 -10.21 10.80 -5.15
C ARG A 44 -10.15 11.48 -3.79
N LEU A 45 -11.33 11.85 -3.30
CA LEU A 45 -11.47 12.70 -2.11
C LEU A 45 -10.79 12.14 -0.85
N ALA A 46 -10.80 10.82 -0.63
CA ALA A 46 -10.15 10.24 0.53
C ALA A 46 -8.62 10.44 0.51
N ASP A 47 -7.99 10.39 -0.66
CA ASP A 47 -6.55 10.67 -0.78
C ASP A 47 -6.25 12.13 -0.40
N LEU A 48 -7.08 13.07 -0.87
CA LEU A 48 -6.96 14.49 -0.51
C LEU A 48 -7.14 14.72 0.99
N TYR A 49 -8.09 14.06 1.64
CA TYR A 49 -8.28 14.13 3.09
C TYR A 49 -7.07 13.60 3.85
N LEU A 50 -6.54 12.45 3.46
CA LEU A 50 -5.38 11.86 4.13
C LEU A 50 -4.10 12.66 3.88
N LEU A 51 -3.92 13.20 2.67
CA LEU A 51 -2.80 14.10 2.35
C LEU A 51 -2.88 15.39 3.19
N TYR A 52 -4.08 15.96 3.35
CA TYR A 52 -4.27 17.14 4.17
C TYR A 52 -4.04 16.86 5.66
N ALA A 53 -4.51 15.72 6.17
CA ALA A 53 -4.21 15.26 7.54
C ALA A 53 -2.69 15.12 7.76
N GLU A 54 -1.97 14.54 6.79
CA GLU A 54 -0.51 14.41 6.84
C GLU A 54 0.15 15.78 6.92
N VAL A 55 -0.19 16.71 6.02
CA VAL A 55 0.35 18.08 6.04
C VAL A 55 0.10 18.77 7.39
N LEU A 56 -1.13 18.71 7.90
CA LEU A 56 -1.47 19.31 9.20
C LEU A 56 -0.67 18.71 10.35
N ASN A 57 -0.42 17.39 10.33
CA ASN A 57 0.40 16.73 11.33
C ASN A 57 1.86 17.23 11.30
N GLU A 58 2.42 17.38 10.10
CA GLU A 58 3.83 17.78 9.92
C GLU A 58 4.11 19.25 10.27
N ILE A 59 3.16 20.15 10.03
CA ILE A 59 3.36 21.59 10.30
C ILE A 59 3.09 21.97 11.76
N LYS A 60 2.32 21.16 12.49
CA LYS A 60 1.95 21.45 13.88
C LYS A 60 2.93 20.81 14.85
N SER A 61 3.14 21.45 16.00
CA SER A 61 3.99 20.90 17.06
C SER A 61 3.41 19.65 17.72
N LYS A 62 2.08 19.47 17.65
CA LYS A 62 1.37 18.28 18.12
C LYS A 62 0.07 18.10 17.32
N PRO A 63 -0.43 16.86 17.19
CA PRO A 63 -1.72 16.60 16.58
C PRO A 63 -2.85 17.21 17.41
N ASP A 64 -3.83 17.78 16.72
CA ASP A 64 -5.05 18.32 17.31
C ASP A 64 -6.28 17.90 16.48
N ASN A 65 -7.45 18.44 16.84
CA ASN A 65 -8.70 18.07 16.21
C ASN A 65 -8.71 18.31 14.68
N GLU A 66 -7.98 19.30 14.18
CA GLU A 66 -7.92 19.54 12.73
C GLU A 66 -7.18 18.42 12.00
N VAL A 67 -6.19 17.79 12.64
CA VAL A 67 -5.52 16.60 12.09
C VAL A 67 -6.49 15.41 12.07
N TYR A 68 -7.21 15.19 13.18
CA TYR A 68 -8.10 14.03 13.33
C TYR A 68 -9.32 14.08 12.41
N VAL A 69 -9.92 15.26 12.19
CA VAL A 69 -11.16 15.40 11.43
C VAL A 69 -11.09 14.77 10.03
N TYR A 70 -9.98 14.92 9.31
CA TYR A 70 -9.89 14.45 7.93
C TYR A 70 -9.61 12.96 7.81
N ILE A 71 -8.76 12.41 8.68
CA ILE A 71 -8.57 10.96 8.76
C ILE A 71 -9.84 10.27 9.26
N ASP A 72 -10.55 10.87 10.22
CA ASP A 72 -11.78 10.30 10.77
C ASP A 72 -12.92 10.29 9.74
N LYS A 73 -12.98 11.24 8.80
CA LYS A 73 -13.92 11.17 7.66
C LYS A 73 -13.74 9.92 6.80
N VAL A 74 -12.49 9.50 6.59
CA VAL A 74 -12.18 8.28 5.82
C VAL A 74 -12.59 7.04 6.60
N ARG A 75 -12.27 7.03 7.90
CA ARG A 75 -12.59 5.94 8.84
C ARG A 75 -14.09 5.77 9.03
N GLU A 76 -14.83 6.86 9.22
CA GLU A 76 -16.29 6.87 9.36
C GLU A 76 -16.98 6.26 8.14
N ARG A 77 -16.51 6.60 6.92
CA ARG A 77 -17.02 5.99 5.68
C ARG A 77 -16.80 4.48 5.67
N ALA A 78 -15.69 4.01 6.23
CA ALA A 78 -15.39 2.58 6.42
C ALA A 78 -16.08 1.97 7.67
N SER A 79 -17.00 2.70 8.33
CA SER A 79 -17.67 2.29 9.56
C SER A 79 -16.72 2.00 10.73
N LEU A 80 -15.58 2.69 10.76
CA LEU A 80 -14.61 2.64 11.85
C LEU A 80 -14.80 3.86 12.76
N LYS A 81 -14.52 3.66 14.06
CA LYS A 81 -14.43 4.74 15.03
C LYS A 81 -13.25 5.67 14.71
N GLY A 82 -13.31 6.90 15.21
CA GLY A 82 -12.24 7.88 15.04
C GLY A 82 -10.92 7.40 15.64
N VAL A 83 -9.81 8.00 15.22
CA VAL A 83 -8.45 7.59 15.60
C VAL A 83 -8.26 7.63 17.12
N VAL A 84 -8.60 8.74 17.76
CA VAL A 84 -8.40 8.90 19.21
C VAL A 84 -9.20 7.86 20.00
N GLU A 85 -10.47 7.66 19.66
CA GLU A 85 -11.33 6.67 20.32
C GLU A 85 -10.81 5.23 20.07
N SER A 86 -10.43 4.92 18.84
CA SER A 86 -9.95 3.59 18.46
C SER A 86 -8.67 3.22 19.19
N TRP A 87 -7.72 4.16 19.29
CA TRP A 87 -6.46 3.93 20.00
C TRP A 87 -6.65 3.87 21.51
N ALA A 88 -7.51 4.72 22.07
CA ALA A 88 -7.84 4.65 23.49
C ALA A 88 -8.47 3.30 23.89
N THR A 89 -9.28 2.73 23.01
CA THR A 89 -10.06 1.52 23.32
C THR A 89 -9.32 0.22 23.01
N TYR A 90 -8.60 0.16 21.88
CA TYR A 90 -8.11 -1.10 21.33
C TYR A 90 -6.58 -1.20 21.19
N SER A 91 -5.85 -0.09 21.35
CA SER A 91 -4.39 -0.09 21.18
C SER A 91 -3.66 -0.40 22.49
N SER A 92 -2.54 -1.11 22.40
CA SER A 92 -1.57 -1.23 23.49
C SER A 92 -0.80 0.07 23.77
N ASN A 93 -0.87 1.04 22.85
CA ASN A 93 -0.32 2.39 23.01
C ASN A 93 -1.43 3.43 22.78
N PRO A 94 -2.25 3.76 23.80
CA PRO A 94 -3.33 4.73 23.71
C PRO A 94 -2.90 6.16 23.39
N SER A 95 -1.67 6.54 23.74
CA SER A 95 -1.13 7.88 23.52
C SER A 95 -0.46 8.05 22.15
N LYS A 96 -0.36 7.00 21.33
CA LYS A 96 0.21 7.09 19.98
C LYS A 96 -0.33 8.27 19.15
N PRO A 97 -1.65 8.52 19.06
CA PRO A 97 -2.17 9.65 18.26
C PRO A 97 -1.88 11.03 18.86
N THR A 98 -1.39 11.14 20.10
CA THR A 98 -1.14 12.45 20.75
C THR A 98 0.24 13.03 20.44
N THR A 99 1.11 12.26 19.78
CA THR A 99 2.46 12.67 19.36
C THR A 99 2.52 12.83 17.85
N GLN A 100 3.35 13.76 17.36
CA GLN A 100 3.48 14.00 15.92
C GLN A 100 3.96 12.72 15.21
N GLU A 101 4.96 12.03 15.77
CA GLU A 101 5.53 10.81 15.23
C GLU A 101 4.52 9.67 15.22
N GLY A 102 3.81 9.47 16.33
CA GLY A 102 2.82 8.42 16.44
C GLY A 102 1.64 8.64 15.50
N MET A 103 1.18 9.89 15.36
CA MET A 103 0.12 10.24 14.42
C MET A 103 0.57 10.13 12.95
N ARG A 104 1.82 10.50 12.64
CA ARG A 104 2.43 10.29 11.31
C ARG A 104 2.36 8.81 10.91
N GLU A 105 2.75 7.91 11.81
CA GLU A 105 2.66 6.47 11.56
C GLU A 105 1.22 5.99 11.33
N ILE A 106 0.25 6.52 12.11
CA ILE A 106 -1.17 6.19 11.93
C ILE A 106 -1.66 6.67 10.56
N ILE A 107 -1.33 7.89 10.15
CA ILE A 107 -1.71 8.44 8.84
C ILE A 107 -1.08 7.62 7.71
N HIS A 108 0.20 7.26 7.83
CA HIS A 108 0.86 6.41 6.84
C HIS A 108 0.16 5.05 6.70
N GLN A 109 -0.19 4.43 7.83
CA GLN A 109 -0.93 3.16 7.84
C GLN A 109 -2.31 3.30 7.21
N GLU A 110 -3.06 4.34 7.55
CA GLU A 110 -4.40 4.58 6.98
C GLU A 110 -4.31 4.82 5.47
N ARG A 111 -3.33 5.59 4.98
CA ARG A 111 -3.06 5.76 3.54
C ARG A 111 -2.76 4.44 2.85
N MET A 112 -1.91 3.61 3.46
CA MET A 112 -1.55 2.30 2.91
C MET A 112 -2.75 1.35 2.80
N ILE A 113 -3.67 1.37 3.76
CA ILE A 113 -4.89 0.56 3.74
C ILE A 113 -5.90 1.12 2.74
N GLU A 114 -6.21 2.42 2.87
CA GLU A 114 -7.24 3.09 2.08
C GLU A 114 -6.91 3.09 0.60
N LEU A 115 -5.63 3.30 0.23
CA LEU A 115 -5.16 3.42 -1.16
C LEU A 115 -4.46 2.15 -1.67
N ALA A 116 -4.59 1.03 -0.96
CA ALA A 116 -4.05 -0.26 -1.39
C ALA A 116 -4.48 -0.60 -2.82
N PHE A 117 -3.54 -1.04 -3.65
CA PHE A 117 -3.74 -1.39 -5.06
C PHE A 117 -4.13 -0.23 -6.00
N GLU A 118 -4.06 1.03 -5.56
CA GLU A 118 -4.37 2.21 -6.40
C GLU A 118 -3.10 2.92 -6.92
N GLY A 119 -1.93 2.28 -6.82
CA GLY A 119 -0.66 2.82 -7.35
C GLY A 119 0.04 3.85 -6.45
N GLN A 120 -0.49 4.14 -5.26
CA GLN A 120 0.03 5.19 -4.38
C GLN A 120 1.13 4.73 -3.42
N THR A 121 1.02 3.51 -2.88
CA THR A 121 1.95 2.92 -1.91
C THR A 121 3.42 3.05 -2.31
N TYR A 122 3.75 2.82 -3.58
CA TYR A 122 5.12 2.90 -4.05
C TYR A 122 5.70 4.31 -3.86
N TRP A 123 4.96 5.33 -4.30
CA TRP A 123 5.37 6.73 -4.20
C TRP A 123 5.39 7.23 -2.75
N ASP A 124 4.42 6.80 -1.95
CA ASP A 124 4.35 7.10 -0.52
C ASP A 124 5.60 6.55 0.22
N LEU A 125 5.99 5.30 -0.02
CA LEU A 125 7.20 4.73 0.58
C LEU A 125 8.50 5.41 0.14
N LEU A 126 8.56 5.88 -1.11
CA LEU A 126 9.71 6.65 -1.60
C LEU A 126 9.83 8.00 -0.91
N ARG A 127 8.76 8.81 -0.90
CA ARG A 127 8.79 10.16 -0.29
C ARG A 127 9.00 10.12 1.22
N TRP A 128 8.51 9.08 1.90
CA TRP A 128 8.76 8.85 3.32
C TRP A 128 10.15 8.27 3.61
N LYS A 129 10.94 7.96 2.57
CA LYS A 129 12.25 7.30 2.70
C LYS A 129 12.18 5.96 3.43
N LYS A 130 11.05 5.25 3.31
CA LYS A 130 10.83 3.91 3.87
C LYS A 130 11.03 2.78 2.86
N ALA A 131 11.08 3.07 1.57
CA ALA A 131 11.28 2.06 0.53
C ALA A 131 12.47 1.13 0.77
N GLN A 132 13.60 1.64 1.29
CA GLN A 132 14.76 0.81 1.61
C GLN A 132 14.47 -0.28 2.64
N SER A 133 13.74 0.05 3.72
CA SER A 133 13.38 -0.93 4.75
C SER A 133 12.28 -1.86 4.26
N GLU A 134 11.24 -1.32 3.61
CA GLU A 134 10.04 -2.09 3.24
C GLU A 134 10.24 -2.99 2.02
N PHE A 135 10.92 -2.51 0.97
CA PHE A 135 11.11 -3.30 -0.27
C PHE A 135 12.23 -4.33 -0.16
N SER A 136 12.99 -4.32 0.93
CA SER A 136 13.99 -5.35 1.22
C SER A 136 13.43 -6.51 2.06
N ILE A 137 12.17 -6.42 2.52
CA ILE A 137 11.54 -7.44 3.36
C ILE A 137 11.16 -8.66 2.48
N PRO A 138 11.47 -9.90 2.92
CA PRO A 138 10.99 -11.10 2.24
C PRO A 138 9.46 -11.13 2.16
N VAL A 139 8.93 -11.39 0.97
CA VAL A 139 7.50 -11.56 0.75
C VAL A 139 7.08 -12.92 1.29
N GLN A 140 6.10 -12.90 2.20
CA GLN A 140 5.55 -14.09 2.82
C GLN A 140 4.08 -14.31 2.42
N GLY A 141 3.63 -15.55 2.52
CA GLY A 141 2.23 -15.92 2.30
C GLY A 141 1.97 -17.36 2.70
N TRP A 142 0.79 -17.87 2.38
CA TRP A 142 0.43 -19.26 2.67
C TRP A 142 1.23 -20.24 1.80
N ASN A 143 1.45 -21.45 2.33
CA ASN A 143 2.05 -22.53 1.59
C ASN A 143 1.05 -23.13 0.60
N VAL A 144 0.89 -22.48 -0.55
CA VAL A 144 -0.03 -22.91 -1.62
C VAL A 144 0.34 -24.25 -2.27
N MET A 145 1.49 -24.82 -1.90
CA MET A 145 1.94 -26.15 -2.32
C MET A 145 1.61 -27.24 -1.30
N GLY A 146 1.10 -26.88 -0.12
CA GLY A 146 0.62 -27.81 0.90
C GLY A 146 -0.54 -28.66 0.36
N LYS A 147 -0.47 -29.97 0.61
CA LYS A 147 -1.52 -30.91 0.17
C LYS A 147 -2.63 -31.04 1.21
N GLU A 148 -2.25 -30.95 2.49
CA GLU A 148 -3.17 -30.98 3.61
C GLU A 148 -3.49 -29.56 4.09
N VAL A 149 -4.65 -29.40 4.74
CA VAL A 149 -5.10 -28.10 5.28
C VAL A 149 -4.09 -27.52 6.27
N ALA A 150 -3.52 -28.37 7.13
CA ALA A 150 -2.52 -27.97 8.11
C ALA A 150 -1.24 -27.44 7.45
N ASP A 151 -0.88 -27.98 6.27
CA ASP A 151 0.29 -27.54 5.51
C ASP A 151 0.03 -26.22 4.80
N TYR A 152 -1.18 -26.00 4.28
CA TYR A 152 -1.56 -24.77 3.58
C TYR A 152 -1.47 -23.55 4.50
N TYR A 153 -1.97 -23.67 5.73
CA TYR A 153 -1.96 -22.61 6.73
C TYR A 153 -0.61 -22.46 7.46
N GLN A 154 0.49 -22.72 6.76
CA GLN A 154 1.85 -22.39 7.19
C GLN A 154 2.34 -21.17 6.41
N ILE A 155 2.95 -20.22 7.11
CA ILE A 155 3.58 -19.06 6.49
C ILE A 155 4.93 -19.51 5.91
N VAL A 156 5.12 -19.25 4.62
CA VAL A 156 6.37 -19.52 3.90
C VAL A 156 6.90 -18.25 3.24
N THR A 157 8.21 -18.18 3.08
CA THR A 157 8.84 -17.13 2.28
C THR A 157 8.70 -17.50 0.81
N ILE A 158 8.03 -16.64 0.04
CA ILE A 158 7.74 -16.85 -1.38
C ILE A 158 8.84 -16.24 -2.24
N PHE A 159 9.31 -15.06 -1.85
CA PHE A 159 10.31 -14.32 -2.60
C PHE A 159 11.14 -13.46 -1.65
N THR A 160 12.46 -13.52 -1.79
CA THR A 160 13.38 -12.61 -1.10
C THR A 160 13.89 -11.60 -2.12
N PRO A 161 13.50 -10.31 -2.01
CA PRO A 161 13.96 -9.28 -2.92
C PRO A 161 15.46 -9.00 -2.74
N ALA A 162 16.11 -8.53 -3.80
CA ALA A 162 17.41 -7.90 -3.66
C ALA A 162 17.28 -6.63 -2.81
N PRO A 163 18.29 -6.26 -2.00
CA PRO A 163 18.20 -5.07 -1.16
C PRO A 163 17.93 -3.82 -1.99
N PHE A 164 16.94 -3.04 -1.56
CA PHE A 164 16.63 -1.74 -2.16
C PHE A 164 17.70 -0.72 -1.72
N LYS A 165 18.42 -0.15 -2.67
CA LYS A 165 19.57 0.74 -2.43
C LYS A 165 19.15 2.20 -2.58
N ILE A 166 20.00 3.11 -2.07
CA ILE A 166 19.78 4.56 -2.18
C ILE A 166 19.62 5.00 -3.65
N LYS A 167 20.37 4.40 -4.59
CA LYS A 167 20.21 4.70 -6.02
C LYS A 167 18.81 4.38 -6.55
N ASP A 168 18.14 3.38 -5.98
CA ASP A 168 16.85 2.88 -6.48
C ASP A 168 15.69 3.83 -6.12
N TYR A 169 15.93 4.87 -5.31
CA TYR A 169 14.99 6.00 -5.16
C TYR A 169 14.85 6.85 -6.44
N PHE A 170 15.81 6.74 -7.36
CA PHE A 170 15.83 7.49 -8.60
C PHE A 170 15.77 6.54 -9.80
N TYR A 171 15.04 6.94 -10.83
CA TYR A 171 15.06 6.22 -12.10
C TYR A 171 16.34 6.56 -12.88
N PRO A 172 17.06 5.57 -13.45
CA PRO A 172 18.23 5.86 -14.26
C PRO A 172 17.87 6.63 -15.52
N ILE A 173 18.64 7.66 -15.83
CA ILE A 173 18.61 8.31 -17.14
C ILE A 173 19.26 7.33 -18.14
N ARG A 174 18.62 7.12 -19.29
CA ARG A 174 19.15 6.20 -20.31
C ARG A 174 20.51 6.70 -20.83
N ASN A 175 21.47 5.78 -20.97
CA ASN A 175 22.82 6.12 -21.45
C ASN A 175 22.84 6.84 -22.81
N TYR A 176 21.86 6.54 -23.67
CA TYR A 176 21.69 7.25 -24.94
C TYR A 176 21.45 8.75 -24.72
N GLU A 177 20.58 9.14 -23.78
CA GLU A 177 20.28 10.55 -23.50
C GLU A 177 21.52 11.29 -22.97
N LEU A 178 22.30 10.64 -22.10
CA LEU A 178 23.59 11.18 -21.61
C LEU A 178 24.61 11.33 -22.74
N SER A 179 24.57 10.44 -23.74
CA SER A 179 25.46 10.52 -24.89
C SER A 179 25.10 11.68 -25.83
N VAL A 180 23.80 11.95 -26.01
CA VAL A 180 23.25 13.00 -26.88
C VAL A 180 23.40 14.37 -26.25
N ASN A 181 23.02 14.53 -24.97
CA ASN A 181 23.09 15.79 -24.26
C ASN A 181 24.15 15.74 -23.16
N LYS A 182 25.32 16.32 -23.44
CA LYS A 182 26.46 16.36 -22.51
C LYS A 182 26.21 17.20 -21.24
N ASN A 183 25.13 17.98 -21.20
CA ASN A 183 24.74 18.73 -20.00
C ASN A 183 23.90 17.89 -19.03
N LEU A 184 23.41 16.70 -19.43
CA LEU A 184 22.71 15.81 -18.53
C LEU A 184 23.71 15.09 -17.62
N VAL A 185 23.44 15.12 -16.32
CA VAL A 185 24.17 14.36 -15.31
C VAL A 185 23.27 13.22 -14.83
N GLN A 186 23.86 12.04 -14.66
CA GLN A 186 23.13 10.87 -14.19
C GLN A 186 22.63 11.05 -12.75
N ASN A 187 21.53 10.37 -12.43
CA ASN A 187 21.01 10.30 -11.07
C ASN A 187 21.96 9.56 -10.14
N TYR A 188 21.94 9.92 -8.85
CA TYR A 188 22.91 9.42 -7.88
C TYR A 188 22.97 7.89 -7.81
N GLY A 189 24.16 7.34 -8.07
CA GLY A 189 24.47 5.91 -7.96
C GLY A 189 24.09 5.05 -9.17
N TRP A 190 23.59 5.65 -10.25
CA TRP A 190 23.34 4.99 -11.55
C TRP A 190 24.44 5.29 -12.57
#